data_AF-A0A3C1MXE7-F1
#
_entry.id   AF-A0A3C1MXE7-F1
#
_cell.length_a   1.000
_cell.length_b   1.000
_cell.length_c   1.000
_cell.angle_alpha   90.00
_cell.angle_beta   90.00
_cell.angle_gamma   90.00
#
_symmetry.space_group_name_H-M   'P 1'
#
loop_
_entity.id
_entity.type
_entity.pdbx_description
1 polymer ?
#
loop_
_entity_poly.entity_id
_entity_poly.type
_entity_poly.pdbx_seq_one_letter_code
_entity_poly.pdbx_strand_id
1 'polypeptide(L)'
;MVAARLAFLRTYLDAFDQFLPQTIENAFQKADGSRSSLEQSQYLAVYGVLRERHVELRQRLHDSMDKLLNRSLQTAYSTFRPAFAGSGQEGALSLVEISVFEGELQLVAFTDRFRNEAAEQLRDLNIRIALLFGQDDIKEREVPFRPYLVSRSLADASENMGLPNELAQVLTQLLATSMESTIDGIYASVNAFFAQNGVAAELPLRIKKSLNKTASAKPAYPKDQESTVTDGKDATPSPAHYRHSTQSDVNKITNRNASTTASEQSVEQFLQTIKT
;
A
#
# COMPACT_ATOMS: atom_id res chain seq x y z
N MET A 1 7.95 3.83 17.18
CA MET A 1 8.09 4.32 15.78
C MET A 1 9.53 4.42 15.29
N VAL A 2 10.47 5.06 16.01
CA VAL A 2 11.89 5.19 15.56
C VAL A 2 12.53 3.85 15.19
N ALA A 3 12.34 2.80 15.99
CA ALA A 3 12.85 1.46 15.66
C ALA A 3 12.28 0.87 14.35
N ALA A 4 10.98 1.07 14.08
CA ALA A 4 10.35 0.58 12.84
C ALA A 4 10.86 1.32 11.59
N ARG A 5 11.18 2.61 11.72
CA ARG A 5 11.84 3.42 10.69
C ARG A 5 13.24 2.88 10.36
N LEU A 6 14.03 2.56 11.39
CA LEU A 6 15.37 1.97 11.21
C LEU A 6 15.28 0.56 10.60
N ALA A 7 14.28 -0.25 11.00
CA ALA A 7 14.01 -1.53 10.39
C ALA A 7 13.68 -1.39 8.89
N PHE A 8 12.76 -0.50 8.51
CA PHE A 8 12.42 -0.23 7.11
C PHE A 8 13.63 0.24 6.30
N LEU A 9 14.37 1.24 6.81
CA LEU A 9 15.54 1.79 6.10
C LEU A 9 16.61 0.72 5.87
N ARG A 10 16.84 -0.13 6.87
CA ARG A 10 17.74 -1.27 6.74
C ARG A 10 17.26 -2.26 5.69
N THR A 11 16.01 -2.72 5.75
CA THR A 11 15.52 -3.76 4.82
C THR A 11 15.45 -3.25 3.38
N TYR A 12 15.12 -1.98 3.18
CA TYR A 12 15.20 -1.30 1.89
C TYR A 12 16.63 -1.26 1.31
N LEU A 13 17.64 -1.01 2.15
CA LEU A 13 19.04 -1.03 1.72
C LEU A 13 19.58 -2.45 1.54
N ASP A 14 19.21 -3.40 2.41
CA ASP A 14 19.58 -4.81 2.27
C ASP A 14 18.98 -5.39 0.97
N ALA A 15 17.76 -4.96 0.58
CA ALA A 15 17.13 -5.31 -0.71
C ALA A 15 17.89 -4.74 -1.91
N PHE A 16 18.39 -3.50 -1.84
CA PHE A 16 19.25 -2.93 -2.90
C PHE A 16 20.52 -3.77 -3.11
N ASP A 17 21.21 -4.17 -2.03
CA ASP A 17 22.41 -5.01 -2.16
C ASP A 17 22.08 -6.39 -2.75
N GLN A 18 20.89 -6.93 -2.45
CA GLN A 18 20.41 -8.20 -2.99
C GLN A 18 20.15 -8.14 -4.49
N PHE A 19 19.49 -7.10 -5.01
CA PHE A 19 19.15 -7.02 -6.44
C PHE A 19 20.25 -6.41 -7.31
N LEU A 20 21.17 -5.61 -6.76
CA LEU A 20 22.19 -4.87 -7.52
C LEU A 20 22.99 -5.73 -8.52
N PRO A 21 23.46 -6.96 -8.20
CA PRO A 21 24.16 -7.79 -9.18
C PRO A 21 23.32 -8.11 -10.42
N GLN A 22 22.01 -8.37 -10.23
CA GLN A 22 21.09 -8.61 -11.33
C GLN A 22 20.76 -7.32 -12.10
N THR A 23 20.70 -6.16 -11.43
CA THR A 23 20.54 -4.86 -12.11
C THR A 23 21.73 -4.55 -13.03
N ILE A 24 22.95 -4.83 -12.58
CA ILE A 24 24.18 -4.68 -13.38
C ILE A 24 24.11 -5.56 -14.62
N GLU A 25 23.77 -6.84 -14.46
CA GLU A 25 23.62 -7.78 -15.59
C GLU A 25 22.50 -7.36 -16.55
N ASN A 26 21.33 -6.97 -16.02
CA ASN A 26 20.21 -6.47 -16.82
C ASN A 26 20.57 -5.20 -17.61
N ALA A 27 21.41 -4.31 -17.06
CA ALA A 27 21.90 -3.13 -17.77
C ALA A 27 22.82 -3.51 -18.95
N PHE A 28 23.71 -4.48 -18.75
CA PHE A 28 24.57 -5.00 -19.81
C PHE A 28 23.78 -5.70 -20.92
N GLN A 29 22.85 -6.59 -20.57
CA GLN A 29 21.99 -7.28 -21.54
C GLN A 29 21.12 -6.30 -22.35
N LYS A 30 20.65 -5.22 -21.72
CA LYS A 30 19.91 -4.15 -22.41
C LYS A 30 20.79 -3.32 -23.35
N ALA A 31 22.06 -3.12 -23.02
CA ALA A 31 23.03 -2.50 -23.94
C ALA A 31 23.32 -3.39 -25.16
N ASP A 32 23.53 -4.68 -24.95
CA ASP A 32 23.83 -5.65 -26.01
C ASP A 32 22.63 -5.89 -26.94
N GLY A 33 21.42 -5.97 -26.38
CA GLY A 33 20.18 -6.14 -27.13
C GLY A 33 19.62 -4.86 -27.79
N SER A 34 20.18 -3.68 -27.52
CA SER A 34 19.66 -2.43 -28.10
C SER A 34 20.04 -2.27 -29.57
N ARG A 35 19.07 -1.80 -30.36
CA ARG A 35 19.26 -1.46 -31.79
C ARG A 35 19.65 0.00 -32.02
N SER A 36 19.67 0.81 -30.96
CA SER A 36 20.00 2.24 -31.03
C SER A 36 21.35 2.46 -30.37
N SER A 37 22.31 3.00 -31.12
CA SER A 37 23.64 3.34 -30.59
C SER A 37 23.57 4.32 -29.41
N LEU A 38 22.57 5.21 -29.39
CA LEU A 38 22.32 6.12 -28.26
C LEU A 38 21.86 5.35 -27.02
N GLU A 39 20.86 4.48 -27.15
CA GLU A 39 20.33 3.70 -26.03
C GLU A 39 21.37 2.70 -25.49
N GLN A 40 22.11 2.02 -26.39
CA GLN A 40 23.26 1.19 -26.03
C GLN A 40 24.30 1.98 -25.22
N SER A 41 24.67 3.19 -25.67
CA SER A 41 25.61 4.06 -24.95
C SER A 41 25.07 4.46 -23.56
N GLN A 42 23.77 4.77 -23.46
CA GLN A 42 23.13 5.10 -22.18
C GLN A 42 23.16 3.92 -21.19
N TYR A 43 22.81 2.71 -21.63
CA TYR A 43 22.88 1.52 -20.78
C TYR A 43 24.33 1.15 -20.39
N LEU A 44 25.31 1.29 -21.28
CA LEU A 44 26.72 1.08 -20.94
C LEU A 44 27.25 2.11 -19.92
N ALA A 45 26.84 3.37 -20.04
CA ALA A 45 27.19 4.41 -19.08
C ALA A 45 26.57 4.12 -17.69
N VAL A 46 25.29 3.73 -17.64
CA VAL A 46 24.61 3.35 -16.38
C VAL A 46 25.18 2.05 -15.80
N TYR A 47 25.56 1.08 -16.63
CA TYR A 47 26.31 -0.12 -16.20
C TYR A 47 27.64 0.24 -15.52
N GLY A 48 28.38 1.20 -16.08
CA GLY A 48 29.60 1.75 -15.46
C GLY A 48 29.31 2.35 -14.08
N VAL A 49 28.28 3.20 -13.97
CA VAL A 49 27.84 3.79 -12.69
C VAL A 49 27.45 2.71 -11.67
N LEU A 50 26.66 1.71 -12.09
CA LEU A 50 26.22 0.61 -11.22
C LEU A 50 27.37 -0.30 -10.77
N ARG A 51 28.50 -0.36 -11.48
CA ARG A 51 29.67 -1.12 -11.05
C ARG A 51 30.64 -0.30 -10.22
N GLU A 52 30.96 0.92 -10.65
CA GLU A 52 32.05 1.72 -10.09
C GLU A 52 31.59 2.65 -8.96
N ARG A 53 30.32 3.09 -8.99
CA ARG A 53 29.76 4.09 -8.05
C ARG A 53 28.59 3.55 -7.21
N HIS A 54 28.41 2.22 -7.13
CA HIS A 54 27.32 1.62 -6.34
C HIS A 54 27.34 2.00 -4.85
N VAL A 55 28.52 2.19 -4.25
CA VAL A 55 28.64 2.64 -2.84
C VAL A 55 28.11 4.07 -2.66
N GLU A 56 28.38 4.96 -3.62
CA GLU A 56 27.82 6.32 -3.63
C GLU A 56 26.30 6.27 -3.83
N LEU A 57 25.83 5.48 -4.80
CA LEU A 57 24.39 5.28 -5.05
C LEU A 57 23.67 4.75 -3.81
N ARG A 58 24.23 3.76 -3.12
CA ARG A 58 23.71 3.23 -1.85
C ARG A 58 23.58 4.33 -0.79
N GLN A 59 24.57 5.22 -0.67
CA GLN A 59 24.50 6.36 0.24
C GLN A 59 23.41 7.36 -0.18
N ARG A 60 23.24 7.65 -1.48
CA ARG A 60 22.15 8.51 -1.97
C ARG A 60 20.77 7.91 -1.68
N LEU A 61 20.61 6.60 -1.84
CA LEU A 61 19.38 5.87 -1.51
C LEU A 61 19.08 5.94 0.00
N HIS A 62 20.10 5.74 0.84
CA HIS A 62 20.00 5.92 2.29
C HIS A 62 19.51 7.34 2.64
N ASP A 63 20.22 8.37 2.19
CA ASP A 63 19.97 9.76 2.58
C ASP A 63 18.59 10.25 2.11
N SER A 64 18.18 9.83 0.91
CA SER A 64 16.85 10.13 0.37
C SER A 64 15.74 9.43 1.15
N MET A 65 15.85 8.12 1.38
CA MET A 65 14.84 7.35 2.13
C MET A 65 14.74 7.83 3.58
N ASP A 66 15.86 8.09 4.24
CA ASP A 66 15.90 8.60 5.62
C ASP A 66 15.15 9.94 5.76
N LYS A 67 15.44 10.90 4.85
CA LYS A 67 14.75 12.19 4.75
C LYS A 67 13.25 12.04 4.49
N LEU A 68 12.86 11.17 3.56
CA LEU A 68 11.46 10.91 3.21
C LEU A 68 10.67 10.29 4.37
N LEU A 69 11.26 9.29 5.07
CA LEU A 69 10.67 8.66 6.25
C LEU A 69 10.58 9.61 7.44
N ASN A 70 11.59 10.44 7.70
CA ASN A 70 11.53 11.47 8.74
C ASN A 70 10.32 12.38 8.53
N ARG A 71 10.16 12.88 7.30
CA ARG A 71 9.04 13.76 6.95
C ARG A 71 7.70 13.02 7.04
N SER A 72 7.61 11.79 6.54
CA SER A 72 6.35 11.04 6.56
C SER A 72 5.88 10.75 7.98
N LEU A 73 6.79 10.35 8.89
CA LEU A 73 6.52 10.07 10.30
C LEU A 73 6.10 11.32 11.08
N GLN A 74 6.71 12.49 10.82
CA GLN A 74 6.28 13.76 11.40
C GLN A 74 4.86 14.16 11.00
N THR A 75 4.42 13.75 9.80
CA THR A 75 3.07 14.04 9.28
C THR A 75 2.06 12.91 9.49
N ALA A 76 2.48 11.74 9.98
CA ALA A 76 1.63 10.56 10.11
C ALA A 76 0.51 10.80 11.13
N TYR A 77 -0.74 10.79 10.65
CA TYR A 77 -1.96 11.10 11.42
C TYR A 77 -1.90 12.41 12.24
N SER A 78 -1.02 13.34 11.88
CA SER A 78 -1.01 14.68 12.46
C SER A 78 -2.17 15.48 11.87
N THR A 79 -3.11 15.90 12.72
CA THR A 79 -4.12 16.90 12.38
C THR A 79 -3.50 18.24 12.00
N PHE A 80 -2.28 18.51 12.45
CA PHE A 80 -1.49 19.66 12.01
C PHE A 80 -0.75 19.33 10.71
N ARG A 81 -1.50 19.28 9.62
CA ARG A 81 -0.95 19.48 8.28
C ARG A 81 -0.79 20.98 8.10
N PRO A 82 0.42 21.53 7.90
CA PRO A 82 0.54 22.85 7.32
C PRO A 82 -0.27 22.84 6.02
N ALA A 83 -1.26 23.72 5.90
CA ALA A 83 -1.87 23.95 4.61
C ALA A 83 -0.74 24.25 3.61
N PHE A 84 -0.83 23.71 2.41
CA PHE A 84 0.17 23.99 1.36
C PHE A 84 -0.09 25.40 0.81
N ALA A 85 0.14 26.39 1.66
CA ALA A 85 -0.11 27.80 1.47
C ALA A 85 1.23 28.50 1.73
N GLY A 86 1.78 29.14 0.69
CA GLY A 86 2.99 29.95 0.84
C GLY A 86 4.34 29.28 0.55
N SER A 87 4.42 28.32 -0.38
CA SER A 87 5.62 28.22 -1.23
C SER A 87 5.32 28.14 -2.74
N GLY A 88 4.05 28.33 -3.12
CA GLY A 88 3.75 28.86 -4.44
C GLY A 88 4.10 30.33 -4.40
N GLN A 89 5.13 30.74 -5.12
CA GLN A 89 5.18 32.13 -5.59
C GLN A 89 3.93 32.36 -6.44
N GLU A 90 3.20 33.44 -6.18
CA GLU A 90 2.34 34.04 -7.19
C GLU A 90 3.27 34.65 -8.26
N GLY A 91 3.81 33.78 -9.12
CA GLY A 91 4.94 34.08 -9.98
C GLY A 91 5.15 32.98 -11.00
N ALA A 92 4.69 33.25 -12.23
CA ALA A 92 4.75 32.40 -13.41
C ALA A 92 4.02 31.04 -13.32
N LEU A 93 3.04 30.88 -14.21
CA LEU A 93 2.75 29.58 -14.80
C LEU A 93 3.96 29.17 -15.65
N SER A 94 5.02 28.68 -15.00
CA SER A 94 6.19 28.16 -15.69
C SER A 94 5.77 26.97 -16.55
N LEU A 95 6.25 26.94 -17.79
CA LEU A 95 6.13 25.75 -18.61
C LEU A 95 6.84 24.61 -17.86
N VAL A 96 6.09 23.62 -17.40
CA VAL A 96 6.69 22.41 -16.81
C VAL A 96 7.39 21.70 -17.95
N GLU A 97 8.71 21.53 -17.84
CA GLU A 97 9.48 20.82 -18.85
C GLU A 97 8.94 19.41 -19.02
N ILE A 98 8.84 18.93 -20.27
CA ILE A 98 8.22 17.65 -20.60
C ILE A 98 8.91 16.50 -19.84
N SER A 99 10.24 16.59 -19.68
CA SER A 99 11.10 15.71 -18.89
C SER A 99 10.64 15.56 -17.42
N VAL A 100 10.20 16.65 -16.78
CA VAL A 100 9.72 16.65 -15.38
C VAL A 100 8.36 15.97 -15.28
N PHE A 101 7.46 16.24 -16.22
CA PHE A 101 6.15 15.59 -16.27
C PHE A 101 6.27 14.09 -16.56
N GLU A 102 7.14 13.71 -17.49
CA GLU A 102 7.40 12.30 -17.83
C GLU A 102 8.06 11.54 -16.66
N GLY A 103 8.97 12.19 -15.92
CA GLY A 103 9.53 11.66 -14.67
C GLY A 103 8.47 11.40 -13.60
N GLU A 104 7.56 12.34 -13.36
CA GLU A 104 6.45 12.15 -12.41
C GLU A 104 5.45 11.06 -12.89
N LEU A 105 5.24 10.91 -14.20
CA LEU A 105 4.40 9.83 -14.74
C LEU A 105 5.03 8.45 -14.54
N GLN A 106 6.34 8.31 -14.78
CA GLN A 106 7.09 7.09 -14.47
C GLN A 106 7.06 6.79 -12.96
N LEU A 107 7.20 7.82 -12.13
CA LEU A 107 7.14 7.71 -10.67
C LEU A 107 5.79 7.15 -10.18
N VAL A 108 4.68 7.60 -10.77
CA VAL A 108 3.35 7.03 -10.52
C VAL A 108 3.28 5.57 -10.94
N ALA A 109 3.75 5.23 -12.16
CA ALA A 109 3.74 3.85 -12.65
C ALA A 109 4.55 2.88 -11.77
N PHE A 110 5.73 3.29 -11.27
CA PHE A 110 6.50 2.50 -10.30
C PHE A 110 5.78 2.38 -8.95
N THR A 111 5.15 3.46 -8.48
CA THR A 111 4.38 3.47 -7.23
C THR A 111 3.23 2.47 -7.25
N ASP A 112 2.50 2.39 -8.37
CA ASP A 112 1.38 1.47 -8.50
C ASP A 112 1.84 0.02 -8.67
N ARG A 113 2.94 -0.24 -9.41
CA ARG A 113 3.61 -1.55 -9.46
C ARG A 113 4.01 -2.04 -8.05
N PHE A 114 4.70 -1.20 -7.28
CA PHE A 114 5.10 -1.51 -5.91
C PHE A 114 3.90 -1.71 -4.97
N ARG A 115 2.80 -0.97 -5.15
CA ARG A 115 1.56 -1.19 -4.38
C ARG A 115 0.93 -2.55 -4.72
N ASN A 116 0.90 -2.93 -5.99
CA ASN A 116 0.29 -4.16 -6.45
C ASN A 116 1.07 -5.39 -6.01
N GLU A 117 2.40 -5.36 -6.12
CA GLU A 117 3.28 -6.47 -5.72
C GLU A 117 3.20 -6.75 -4.21
N ALA A 118 3.29 -5.70 -3.38
CA ALA A 118 3.22 -5.82 -1.92
C ALA A 118 1.79 -5.66 -1.34
N ALA A 119 0.74 -5.94 -2.12
CA ALA A 119 -0.63 -5.53 -1.76
C ALA A 119 -1.15 -6.12 -0.43
N GLU A 120 -0.76 -7.36 -0.09
CA GLU A 120 -1.14 -7.99 1.18
C GLU A 120 -0.34 -7.40 2.34
N GLN A 121 0.99 -7.31 2.22
CA GLN A 121 1.85 -6.77 3.27
C GLN A 121 1.53 -5.29 3.56
N LEU A 122 1.22 -4.51 2.53
CA LEU A 122 0.77 -3.11 2.68
C LEU A 122 -0.57 -3.01 3.41
N ARG A 123 -1.52 -3.92 3.16
CA ARG A 123 -2.80 -3.95 3.88
C ARG A 123 -2.58 -4.19 5.37
N ASP A 124 -1.82 -5.23 5.70
CA ASP A 124 -1.48 -5.59 7.08
C ASP A 124 -0.74 -4.46 7.80
N LEU A 125 0.24 -3.86 7.13
CA LEU A 125 1.01 -2.75 7.68
C LEU A 125 0.11 -1.53 7.94
N ASN A 126 -0.75 -1.18 6.98
CA ASN A 126 -1.69 -0.07 7.13
C ASN A 126 -2.64 -0.28 8.31
N ILE A 127 -3.11 -1.52 8.56
CA ILE A 127 -3.91 -1.88 9.75
C ILE A 127 -3.10 -1.69 11.02
N ARG A 128 -1.89 -2.27 11.11
CA ARG A 128 -1.01 -2.17 12.29
C ARG A 128 -0.69 -0.71 12.64
N ILE A 129 -0.41 0.12 11.63
CA ILE A 129 -0.16 1.55 11.82
C ILE A 129 -1.44 2.27 12.28
N ALA A 130 -2.60 2.05 11.65
CA ALA A 130 -3.85 2.69 12.06
C ALA A 130 -4.19 2.40 13.54
N LEU A 131 -4.00 1.15 13.98
CA LEU A 131 -4.15 0.75 15.39
C LEU A 131 -3.18 1.49 16.31
N LEU A 132 -1.90 1.63 15.93
CA LEU A 132 -0.90 2.37 16.71
C LEU A 132 -1.21 3.87 16.86
N PHE A 133 -1.92 4.46 15.89
CA PHE A 133 -2.36 5.86 15.94
C PHE A 133 -3.82 6.02 16.40
N GLY A 134 -4.48 4.94 16.86
CA GLY A 134 -5.85 4.97 17.38
C GLY A 134 -6.92 5.35 16.35
N GLN A 135 -6.70 5.02 15.08
CA GLN A 135 -7.56 5.43 13.96
C GLN A 135 -8.57 4.34 13.58
N ASP A 136 -9.86 4.71 13.57
CA ASP A 136 -10.98 3.88 13.09
C ASP A 136 -11.01 3.73 11.54
N ASP A 137 -10.31 4.61 10.80
CA ASP A 137 -10.32 4.69 9.33
C ASP A 137 -8.89 4.70 8.77
N ILE A 138 -8.64 3.88 7.75
CA ILE A 138 -7.31 3.65 7.18
C ILE A 138 -7.13 4.47 5.92
N LYS A 139 -6.45 5.61 6.04
CA LYS A 139 -6.03 6.42 4.89
C LYS A 139 -4.57 6.16 4.57
N GLU A 140 -4.30 5.46 3.47
CA GLU A 140 -2.94 5.15 2.99
C GLU A 140 -2.05 6.41 2.93
N ARG A 141 -2.61 7.57 2.53
CA ARG A 141 -1.88 8.85 2.46
C ARG A 141 -1.38 9.38 3.81
N GLU A 142 -1.94 8.91 4.93
CA GLU A 142 -1.57 9.30 6.30
C GLU A 142 -0.61 8.28 6.95
N VAL A 143 -0.39 7.11 6.34
CA VAL A 143 0.59 6.09 6.76
C VAL A 143 2.02 6.54 6.39
N PRO A 144 3.06 6.28 7.23
CA PRO A 144 4.43 6.75 6.97
C PRO A 144 5.23 5.91 5.96
N PHE A 145 4.86 4.66 5.71
CA PHE A 145 5.63 3.69 4.89
C PHE A 145 5.01 3.44 3.50
N ARG A 146 4.69 4.49 2.74
CA ARG A 146 3.95 4.36 1.47
C ARG A 146 4.86 3.95 0.31
N PRO A 147 4.39 3.17 -0.69
CA PRO A 147 5.18 2.80 -1.88
C PRO A 147 5.77 4.00 -2.64
N TYR A 148 5.10 5.15 -2.60
CA TYR A 148 5.60 6.42 -3.17
C TYR A 148 6.96 6.86 -2.60
N LEU A 149 7.27 6.54 -1.35
CA LEU A 149 8.57 6.88 -0.76
C LEU A 149 9.68 6.05 -1.40
N VAL A 150 9.40 4.79 -1.74
CA VAL A 150 10.35 3.89 -2.41
C VAL A 150 10.60 4.38 -3.83
N SER A 151 9.56 4.60 -4.63
CA SER A 151 9.73 5.15 -5.98
C SER A 151 10.43 6.51 -5.99
N ARG A 152 10.05 7.44 -5.08
CA ARG A 152 10.67 8.78 -5.01
C ARG A 152 12.12 8.71 -4.54
N SER A 153 12.45 7.81 -3.60
CA SER A 153 13.84 7.63 -3.15
C SER A 153 14.78 7.19 -4.26
N LEU A 154 14.32 6.31 -5.17
CA LEU A 154 15.11 5.82 -6.30
C LEU A 154 15.37 6.93 -7.35
N ALA A 155 14.35 7.75 -7.62
CA ALA A 155 14.46 8.91 -8.49
C ALA A 155 15.40 9.97 -7.88
N ASP A 156 15.11 10.43 -6.66
CA ASP A 156 15.94 11.40 -5.93
C ASP A 156 17.40 10.92 -5.83
N ALA A 157 17.64 9.64 -5.55
CA ALA A 157 19.00 9.12 -5.46
C ALA A 157 19.73 9.16 -6.80
N SER A 158 19.05 8.81 -7.89
CA SER A 158 19.61 8.80 -9.26
C SER A 158 19.89 10.21 -9.78
N GLU A 159 18.99 11.17 -9.54
CA GLU A 159 19.18 12.59 -9.83
C GLU A 159 20.41 13.15 -9.08
N ASN A 160 20.58 12.78 -7.80
CA ASN A 160 21.70 13.22 -6.96
C ASN A 160 23.04 12.50 -7.24
N MET A 161 23.13 11.65 -8.27
CA MET A 161 24.41 11.08 -8.76
C MET A 161 25.19 12.04 -9.67
N GLY A 162 24.63 13.21 -10.01
CA GLY A 162 25.28 14.18 -10.90
C GLY A 162 25.43 13.69 -12.34
N LEU A 163 24.49 12.85 -12.78
CA LEU A 163 24.42 12.33 -14.15
C LEU A 163 23.60 13.27 -15.06
N PRO A 164 23.79 13.23 -16.39
CA PRO A 164 22.80 13.73 -17.34
C PRO A 164 21.41 13.15 -17.04
N ASN A 165 20.36 13.95 -17.23
CA ASN A 165 18.99 13.61 -16.86
C ASN A 165 18.52 12.29 -17.49
N GLU A 166 18.90 12.03 -18.74
CA GLU A 166 18.57 10.81 -19.48
C GLU A 166 19.19 9.57 -18.83
N LEU A 167 20.42 9.68 -18.31
CA LEU A 167 21.08 8.59 -17.59
C LEU A 167 20.49 8.40 -16.19
N ALA A 168 20.08 9.49 -15.51
CA ALA A 168 19.38 9.41 -14.24
C ALA A 168 18.01 8.72 -14.37
N GLN A 169 17.27 8.99 -15.46
CA GLN A 169 16.01 8.31 -15.80
C GLN A 169 16.24 6.81 -16.10
N VAL A 170 17.24 6.46 -16.94
CA VAL A 170 17.59 5.05 -17.21
C VAL A 170 18.01 4.31 -15.95
N LEU A 171 18.81 4.93 -15.08
CA LEU A 171 19.20 4.37 -13.78
C LEU A 171 17.96 4.16 -12.89
N THR A 172 17.10 5.17 -12.75
CA THR A 172 15.85 5.07 -11.97
C THR A 172 14.97 3.92 -12.48
N GLN A 173 14.81 3.78 -13.79
CA GLN A 173 14.01 2.73 -14.41
C GLN A 173 14.58 1.32 -14.16
N LEU A 174 15.91 1.16 -14.22
CA LEU A 174 16.57 -0.12 -13.92
C LEU A 174 16.45 -0.49 -12.42
N LEU A 175 16.67 0.48 -11.54
CA LEU A 175 16.52 0.31 -10.09
C LEU A 175 15.06 -0.01 -9.72
N ALA A 176 14.09 0.73 -10.26
CA ALA A 176 12.67 0.51 -9.96
C ALA A 176 12.18 -0.87 -10.42
N THR A 177 12.56 -1.31 -11.62
CA THR A 177 12.23 -2.66 -12.10
C THR A 177 12.90 -3.75 -11.26
N SER A 178 14.09 -3.49 -10.69
CA SER A 178 14.78 -4.46 -9.82
C SER A 178 14.23 -4.47 -8.39
N MET A 179 13.79 -3.30 -7.89
CA MET A 179 13.16 -3.14 -6.58
C MET A 179 11.81 -3.88 -6.49
N GLU A 180 11.04 -3.95 -7.58
CA GLU A 180 9.73 -4.61 -7.62
C GLU A 180 9.76 -6.02 -7.02
N SER A 181 10.67 -6.89 -7.45
CA SER A 181 10.76 -8.27 -6.94
C SER A 181 11.22 -8.40 -5.48
N THR A 182 11.58 -7.30 -4.82
CA THR A 182 12.01 -7.26 -3.40
C THR A 182 11.06 -6.48 -2.50
N ILE A 183 10.09 -5.75 -3.07
CA ILE A 183 9.27 -4.78 -2.33
C ILE A 183 8.35 -5.44 -1.30
N ASP A 184 7.78 -6.60 -1.62
CA ASP A 184 6.99 -7.39 -0.69
C ASP A 184 7.82 -7.78 0.55
N GLY A 185 9.05 -8.26 0.34
CA GLY A 185 9.98 -8.64 1.42
C GLY A 185 10.34 -7.49 2.36
N ILE A 186 10.49 -6.26 1.84
CA ILE A 186 10.69 -5.05 2.66
C ILE A 186 9.50 -4.85 3.61
N TYR A 187 8.28 -4.91 3.09
CA TYR A 187 7.06 -4.73 3.87
C TYR A 187 6.78 -5.89 4.83
N ALA A 188 7.01 -7.14 4.40
CA ALA A 188 6.91 -8.34 5.22
C ALA A 188 7.83 -8.29 6.44
N SER A 189 9.07 -7.82 6.28
CA SER A 189 10.02 -7.66 7.39
C SER A 189 9.57 -6.60 8.40
N VAL A 190 8.95 -5.51 7.93
CA VAL A 190 8.41 -4.45 8.80
C VAL A 190 7.13 -4.92 9.51
N ASN A 191 6.28 -5.70 8.85
CA ASN A 191 5.16 -6.39 9.49
C ASN A 191 5.62 -7.38 10.57
N ALA A 192 6.67 -8.17 10.29
CA ALA A 192 7.28 -9.07 11.27
C ALA A 192 7.84 -8.31 12.47
N PHE A 193 8.50 -7.17 12.26
CA PHE A 193 8.94 -6.28 13.34
C PHE A 193 7.76 -5.83 14.22
N PHE A 194 6.66 -5.35 13.63
CA PHE A 194 5.48 -4.94 14.39
C PHE A 194 4.80 -6.11 15.12
N ALA A 195 4.73 -7.30 14.49
CA ALA A 195 4.19 -8.51 15.11
C ALA A 195 5.00 -8.94 16.34
N GLN A 196 6.33 -8.96 16.25
CA GLN A 196 7.24 -9.28 17.35
C GLN A 196 7.13 -8.29 18.52
N ASN A 197 6.70 -7.06 18.25
CA ASN A 197 6.44 -6.01 19.25
C ASN A 197 4.96 -5.94 19.68
N GLY A 198 4.17 -7.00 19.45
CA GLY A 198 2.81 -7.14 19.98
C GLY A 198 1.70 -6.40 19.20
N VAL A 199 2.00 -5.80 18.06
CA VAL A 199 1.03 -5.06 17.24
C VAL A 199 0.38 -6.01 16.21
N ALA A 200 -0.80 -6.52 16.52
CA ALA A 200 -1.56 -7.42 15.62
C ALA A 200 -2.07 -6.71 14.35
N ALA A 201 -2.27 -7.47 13.26
CA ALA A 201 -2.88 -7.00 12.01
C ALA A 201 -4.40 -7.23 11.96
N GLU A 202 -5.06 -7.32 13.11
CA GLU A 202 -6.50 -7.56 13.19
C GLU A 202 -7.24 -6.24 13.42
N LEU A 203 -7.98 -5.77 12.42
CA LEU A 203 -8.86 -4.62 12.58
C LEU A 203 -10.09 -5.07 13.39
N PRO A 204 -10.30 -4.60 14.63
CA PRO A 204 -11.42 -5.07 15.44
C PRO A 204 -12.73 -4.62 14.82
N LEU A 205 -13.57 -5.58 14.42
CA LEU A 205 -14.89 -5.34 13.81
C LEU A 205 -15.85 -4.65 14.80
N ARG A 206 -15.71 -3.33 14.95
CA ARG A 206 -16.65 -2.49 15.70
C ARG A 206 -17.92 -2.29 14.88
N ILE A 207 -18.82 -3.26 14.99
CA ILE A 207 -20.20 -3.15 14.50
C ILE A 207 -20.88 -1.98 15.20
N LYS A 208 -20.82 -0.78 14.59
CA LYS A 208 -21.60 0.38 14.99
C LYS A 208 -23.07 0.05 14.72
N LYS A 209 -23.76 -0.50 15.73
CA LYS A 209 -25.22 -0.72 15.70
C LYS A 209 -25.89 0.60 15.37
N SER A 210 -26.39 0.73 14.14
CA SER A 210 -27.33 1.77 13.79
C SER A 210 -28.57 1.59 14.68
N LEU A 211 -28.81 2.56 15.56
CA LEU A 211 -30.08 2.67 16.26
C LEU A 211 -31.13 3.04 15.22
N ASN A 212 -31.74 2.01 14.61
CA ASN A 212 -32.98 2.16 13.86
C ASN A 212 -33.99 2.84 14.78
N LYS A 213 -34.24 4.14 14.55
CA LYS A 213 -35.36 4.84 15.16
C LYS A 213 -36.63 4.09 14.77
N THR A 214 -37.26 3.48 15.76
CA THR A 214 -38.62 2.95 15.68
C THR A 214 -39.55 4.09 15.28
N ALA A 215 -39.90 4.16 14.00
CA ALA A 215 -40.93 5.05 13.52
C ALA A 215 -42.29 4.57 14.09
N SER A 216 -42.86 5.37 14.97
CA SER A 216 -44.08 5.04 15.71
C SER A 216 -45.27 4.80 14.78
N ALA A 217 -45.90 3.63 14.90
CA ALA A 217 -47.15 3.33 14.21
C ALA A 217 -48.35 4.05 14.85
N LYS A 218 -49.27 4.57 14.03
CA LYS A 218 -50.69 4.89 14.34
C LYS A 218 -51.54 4.85 13.03
N PRO A 219 -52.88 4.70 13.08
CA PRO A 219 -53.52 3.63 12.28
C PRO A 219 -54.71 4.03 11.37
N ALA A 220 -55.00 3.16 10.39
CA ALA A 220 -56.31 2.78 9.76
C ALA A 220 -57.24 3.90 9.17
N TYR A 221 -58.08 3.72 8.14
CA TYR A 221 -58.90 2.61 7.61
C TYR A 221 -59.15 2.81 6.06
N PRO A 222 -60.13 2.17 5.34
CA PRO A 222 -59.97 0.93 4.56
C PRO A 222 -60.47 1.03 3.09
N LYS A 223 -60.84 -0.12 2.47
CA LYS A 223 -61.58 -0.32 1.19
C LYS A 223 -60.75 -0.21 -0.11
N ASP A 224 -60.96 -1.02 -1.17
CA ASP A 224 -61.92 -2.12 -1.44
C ASP A 224 -61.24 -3.28 -2.22
N GLN A 225 -61.93 -4.43 -2.37
CA GLN A 225 -61.49 -5.63 -3.09
C GLN A 225 -62.13 -5.73 -4.49
N GLU A 226 -61.35 -5.95 -5.55
CA GLU A 226 -61.69 -6.59 -6.85
C GLU A 226 -60.44 -6.55 -7.78
N SER A 227 -60.15 -7.47 -8.70
CA SER A 227 -60.61 -8.86 -8.87
C SER A 227 -59.66 -9.65 -9.79
N THR A 228 -59.81 -10.98 -9.78
CA THR A 228 -59.47 -11.96 -10.85
C THR A 228 -58.05 -12.03 -11.43
N VAL A 229 -57.40 -13.18 -11.19
CA VAL A 229 -56.22 -13.70 -11.90
C VAL A 229 -56.59 -14.22 -13.30
N THR A 230 -55.59 -14.23 -14.18
CA THR A 230 -55.61 -14.65 -15.59
C THR A 230 -56.09 -16.08 -15.86
N ASP A 231 -56.80 -16.23 -16.97
CA ASP A 231 -57.29 -17.49 -17.57
C ASP A 231 -56.22 -18.21 -18.43
N GLY A 232 -56.44 -19.51 -18.70
CA GLY A 232 -55.98 -20.18 -19.91
C GLY A 232 -54.60 -20.86 -19.91
N LYS A 233 -54.54 -22.14 -19.49
CA LYS A 233 -53.57 -23.09 -20.05
C LYS A 233 -54.17 -24.49 -20.22
N ASP A 234 -54.11 -24.99 -21.46
CA ASP A 234 -54.61 -26.29 -21.87
C ASP A 234 -53.84 -27.49 -21.29
N ALA A 235 -54.46 -28.67 -21.39
CA ALA A 235 -54.15 -29.83 -20.57
C ALA A 235 -53.04 -30.79 -21.08
N THR A 236 -52.31 -31.31 -20.09
CA THR A 236 -51.76 -32.67 -19.84
C THR A 236 -52.30 -33.86 -20.67
N PRO A 237 -51.57 -35.02 -20.81
CA PRO A 237 -51.09 -35.81 -19.65
C PRO A 237 -49.74 -36.59 -19.71
N SER A 238 -49.04 -36.62 -18.55
CA SER A 238 -48.68 -37.78 -17.67
C SER A 238 -48.38 -39.19 -18.25
N PRO A 239 -47.74 -40.13 -17.49
CA PRO A 239 -47.24 -40.07 -16.10
C PRO A 239 -45.76 -40.57 -15.98
N ALA A 240 -45.14 -41.05 -14.88
CA ALA A 240 -45.45 -41.22 -13.45
C ALA A 240 -44.14 -41.31 -12.61
N HIS A 241 -44.15 -40.94 -11.32
CA HIS A 241 -43.87 -41.83 -10.15
C HIS A 241 -43.61 -41.06 -8.83
N TYR A 242 -44.12 -41.63 -7.73
CA TYR A 242 -44.01 -41.13 -6.34
C TYR A 242 -42.70 -41.52 -5.65
N ARG A 243 -42.18 -40.67 -4.74
CA ARG A 243 -42.17 -40.99 -3.29
C ARG A 243 -41.81 -39.81 -2.36
N HIS A 244 -42.50 -39.80 -1.21
CA HIS A 244 -42.27 -38.92 -0.05
C HIS A 244 -41.14 -39.45 0.86
N SER A 245 -40.41 -38.52 1.51
CA SER A 245 -40.03 -38.47 2.95
C SER A 245 -38.66 -37.77 3.15
N THR A 246 -38.31 -37.07 4.24
CA THR A 246 -39.03 -36.34 5.31
C THR A 246 -38.04 -35.32 5.93
N GLN A 247 -38.53 -34.35 6.70
CA GLN A 247 -37.79 -33.18 7.21
C GLN A 247 -37.44 -33.30 8.71
N SER A 248 -36.18 -33.01 9.10
CA SER A 248 -35.75 -32.42 10.40
C SER A 248 -34.24 -32.07 10.28
N ASP A 249 -33.76 -30.82 10.37
CA ASP A 249 -33.79 -29.81 11.44
C ASP A 249 -32.78 -30.01 12.60
N VAL A 250 -31.95 -28.97 12.79
CA VAL A 250 -31.52 -28.30 14.04
C VAL A 250 -30.02 -27.96 14.06
N ASN A 251 -29.73 -26.67 13.84
CA ASN A 251 -28.46 -26.02 14.19
C ASN A 251 -28.25 -25.97 15.71
N LYS A 252 -27.00 -26.08 16.19
CA LYS A 252 -26.66 -25.74 17.58
C LYS A 252 -25.38 -24.90 17.69
N ILE A 253 -25.59 -23.62 17.95
CA ILE A 253 -24.56 -22.61 18.27
C ILE A 253 -24.02 -22.89 19.69
N THR A 254 -22.72 -22.68 19.92
CA THR A 254 -22.17 -22.59 21.28
C THR A 254 -21.20 -21.40 21.39
N ASN A 255 -21.55 -20.43 22.24
CA ASN A 255 -20.71 -19.28 22.56
C ASN A 255 -19.44 -19.66 23.32
N ARG A 256 -18.33 -18.96 23.06
CA ARG A 256 -17.27 -18.70 24.03
C ARG A 256 -16.76 -17.26 23.92
N ASN A 257 -17.22 -16.41 24.84
CA ASN A 257 -16.63 -15.08 25.07
C ASN A 257 -15.54 -15.20 26.13
N ALA A 258 -14.26 -15.02 25.77
CA ALA A 258 -13.18 -14.71 26.70
C ALA A 258 -11.89 -14.32 25.94
N SER A 259 -11.69 -13.03 25.67
CA SER A 259 -10.39 -12.32 25.61
C SER A 259 -10.56 -10.95 24.92
N THR A 260 -10.57 -9.88 25.70
CA THR A 260 -10.57 -8.49 25.17
C THR A 260 -9.71 -7.57 26.04
N THR A 261 -9.53 -7.91 27.32
CA THR A 261 -8.70 -7.15 28.28
C THR A 261 -7.20 -7.34 28.10
N ALA A 262 -6.75 -8.46 27.52
CA ALA A 262 -5.31 -8.76 27.38
C ALA A 262 -4.62 -7.98 26.25
N SER A 263 -5.35 -7.60 25.18
CA SER A 263 -4.78 -6.83 24.06
C SER A 263 -4.60 -5.35 24.42
N GLU A 264 -5.57 -4.75 25.11
CA GLU A 264 -5.53 -3.33 25.51
C GLU A 264 -4.33 -3.04 26.45
N GLN A 265 -4.06 -3.93 27.42
CA GLN A 265 -2.91 -3.79 28.34
C GLN A 265 -1.55 -3.88 27.64
N SER A 266 -1.42 -4.73 26.60
CA SER A 266 -0.18 -4.87 25.82
C SER A 266 0.15 -3.60 25.03
N VAL A 267 -0.87 -2.96 24.44
CA VAL A 267 -0.72 -1.70 23.68
C VAL A 267 -0.31 -0.55 24.61
N GLU A 268 -0.89 -0.43 25.81
CA GLU A 268 -0.49 0.61 26.77
C GLU A 268 0.96 0.47 27.25
N GLN A 269 1.45 -0.75 27.52
CA GLN A 269 2.84 -0.98 27.90
C GLN A 269 3.83 -0.61 26.77
N PHE A 270 3.48 -0.88 25.50
CA PHE A 270 4.28 -0.46 24.35
C PHE A 270 4.34 1.07 24.21
N LEU A 271 3.21 1.77 24.43
CA LEU A 271 3.14 3.23 24.38
C LEU A 271 3.93 3.92 25.50
N GLN A 272 4.07 3.29 26.67
CA GLN A 272 4.95 3.79 27.75
C GLN A 272 6.44 3.67 27.37
N THR A 273 6.82 2.56 26.73
CA THR A 273 8.21 2.28 26.33
C THR A 273 8.72 3.23 25.22
N ILE A 274 7.82 3.87 24.46
CA ILE A 274 8.18 4.79 23.35
C ILE A 274 8.35 6.25 23.82
N LYS A 275 7.97 6.59 25.06
CA LYS A 275 8.04 7.96 25.60
C LYS A 275 9.34 8.29 26.34
N THR A 276 10.33 7.41 26.29
CA THR A 276 11.67 7.58 26.90
C THR A 276 12.73 7.45 25.80
#